data_AF-A0A950SWV7-F1
#
_entry.id   AF-A0A950SWV7-F1
#
_cell.length_a   1.000
_cell.length_b   1.000
_cell.length_c   1.000
_cell.angle_alpha   90.00
_cell.angle_beta   90.00
_cell.angle_gamma   90.00
#
_symmetry.space_group_name_H-M   'P 1'
#
loop_
_entity.id
_entity.type
_entity.pdbx_description
1 polymer ?
#
loop_
_entity_poly.entity_id
_entity_poly.type
_entity_poly.pdbx_seq_one_letter_code
_entity_poly.pdbx_strand_id
1 'polypeptide(L)' 'YHKQVRHFLLEAIGGDTSLHDHEYDRVEWFSLHEACRRLTYQNEVNILYQAEEMLQRWLQYRRKEGQE' A
#
# COMPACT_ATOMS: atom_id res chain seq x y z
N TYR A 1 14.27 -3.85 24.05
CA TYR A 1 14.51 -4.17 22.64
C TYR A 1 13.64 -3.23 21.81
N HIS A 2 14.21 -2.33 20.99
CA HIS A 2 13.44 -1.37 20.16
C HIS A 2 13.40 -1.86 18.71
N LYS A 3 12.27 -2.41 18.27
CA LYS A 3 12.03 -2.73 16.85
C LYS A 3 11.47 -1.49 16.15
N GLN A 4 12.05 -1.11 15.02
CA GLN A 4 11.54 -0.07 14.14
C GLN A 4 11.25 -0.70 12.77
N VAL A 5 10.09 -0.37 12.20
CA VAL A 5 9.68 -0.84 10.87
C VAL A 5 9.39 0.40 10.03
N ARG A 6 9.89 0.43 8.79
CA ARG A 6 9.64 1.48 7.81
C ARG A 6 8.85 0.90 6.66
N HIS A 7 7.81 1.60 6.24
CA HIS A 7 6.94 1.21 5.14
C HIS A 7 7.20 2.13 3.94
N PHE A 8 7.26 1.54 2.75
CA PHE A 8 7.43 2.27 1.49
C PHE A 8 6.19 2.05 0.62
N LEU A 9 5.77 3.10 -0.08
CA LEU A 9 4.67 3.05 -1.03
C LEU A 9 5.27 3.11 -2.44
N LEU A 10 4.97 2.10 -3.26
CA LEU A 10 5.53 1.95 -4.61
C LEU A 10 4.43 1.69 -5.63
N GLU A 11 4.67 2.10 -6.87
CA GLU A 11 3.86 1.69 -8.02
C GLU A 11 4.30 0.29 -8.45
N ALA A 12 3.34 -0.64 -8.53
CA ALA A 12 3.60 -1.98 -9.03
C ALA A 12 3.70 -1.95 -10.57
N ILE A 13 4.88 -2.27 -11.10
CA ILE A 13 5.15 -2.26 -12.54
C ILE A 13 4.90 -3.63 -13.23
N GLY A 14 4.49 -4.65 -12.47
CA GLY A 14 4.24 -6.01 -12.95
C GLY A 14 4.61 -7.07 -11.92
N GLY A 15 4.66 -8.33 -12.37
CA GLY A 15 4.95 -9.50 -11.53
C GLY A 15 3.72 -10.39 -11.30
N ASP A 16 3.96 -11.61 -10.83
CA ASP A 16 2.91 -12.59 -10.48
C ASP A 16 2.95 -12.86 -8.99
N THR A 17 1.83 -12.59 -8.30
CA THR A 17 1.70 -12.79 -6.85
C THR A 17 1.69 -14.27 -6.47
N SER A 18 1.48 -15.19 -7.42
CA SER A 18 1.59 -16.63 -7.19
C SER A 18 3.03 -17.11 -6.99
N LEU A 19 4.02 -16.31 -7.39
CA LEU A 19 5.45 -16.59 -7.20
C LEU A 19 5.96 -16.09 -5.85
N HIS A 20 5.12 -16.14 -4.81
CA HIS A 20 5.53 -15.81 -3.45
C HIS A 20 6.45 -16.91 -2.88
N ASP A 21 7.30 -16.54 -1.93
CA ASP A 21 8.12 -17.50 -1.21
C ASP A 21 7.34 -18.13 -0.05
N HIS A 22 8.06 -18.77 0.87
CA HIS A 22 7.49 -19.50 2.00
C HIS A 22 7.12 -18.60 3.18
N GLU A 23 7.36 -17.29 3.12
CA GLU A 23 6.98 -16.38 4.23
C GLU A 23 5.46 -16.15 4.29
N TYR A 24 4.77 -16.31 3.16
CA TYR A 24 3.33 -16.10 3.04
C TYR A 24 2.65 -17.27 2.34
N ASP A 25 1.47 -17.66 2.81
CA ASP A 25 0.68 -18.74 2.19
C ASP A 25 -0.16 -18.26 1.00
N ARG A 26 -0.50 -16.96 0.97
CA ARG A 26 -1.36 -16.35 -0.06
C ARG A 26 -1.05 -14.87 -0.23
N VAL A 27 -0.87 -14.45 -1.48
CA VAL A 27 -0.65 -13.04 -1.85
C VAL A 27 -1.66 -12.64 -2.92
N GLU A 28 -2.36 -11.54 -2.68
CA GLU A 28 -3.45 -11.06 -3.52
C GLU A 28 -3.52 -9.54 -3.52
N TRP A 29 -4.05 -8.99 -4.61
CA TRP A 29 -4.35 -7.58 -4.73
C TRP A 29 -5.74 -7.26 -4.19
N PHE A 30 -5.82 -6.18 -3.41
CA PHE A 30 -7.07 -5.68 -2.87
C PHE A 30 -7.22 -4.19 -3.13
N SER A 31 -8.47 -3.73 -3.15
CA SER A 31 -8.72 -2.30 -2.95
C SER A 31 -8.25 -1.88 -1.56
N LEU A 32 -7.84 -0.62 -1.41
CA LEU A 32 -7.34 -0.10 -0.13
C LEU A 32 -8.38 -0.24 0.99
N HIS A 33 -9.65 0.02 0.67
CA HIS A 33 -10.76 -0.17 1.62
C HIS A 33 -10.90 -1.62 2.07
N GLU A 34 -10.78 -2.58 1.14
CA GLU A 34 -10.85 -4.00 1.49
C GLU A 34 -9.65 -4.45 2.32
N ALA A 35 -8.45 -3.97 1.99
CA ALA A 35 -7.23 -4.24 2.75
C ALA A 35 -7.37 -3.76 4.21
N CYS A 36 -7.89 -2.54 4.43
CA CYS A 36 -8.15 -2.01 5.77
C CYS A 36 -9.07 -2.90 6.61
N ARG A 37 -10.05 -3.60 5.99
CA ARG A 37 -10.95 -4.52 6.69
C ARG A 37 -10.32 -5.89 6.99
N ARG A 38 -9.30 -6.29 6.24
CA ARG A 38 -8.63 -7.59 6.38
C ARG A 38 -7.47 -7.55 7.36
N LEU A 39 -6.87 -6.38 7.57
CA LEU A 39 -5.78 -6.21 8.54
C LEU A 39 -6.26 -6.45 9.97
N THR A 40 -5.45 -7.19 10.73
CA THR A 40 -5.77 -7.53 12.13
C THR A 40 -5.32 -6.43 13.09
N TYR A 41 -4.24 -5.71 12.77
CA TYR A 41 -3.64 -4.75 13.68
C TYR A 41 -3.96 -3.30 13.29
N GLN A 42 -4.49 -2.54 14.25
CA GLN A 42 -4.86 -1.14 14.04
C GLN A 42 -3.69 -0.26 13.56
N ASN A 43 -2.47 -0.55 13.99
CA ASN A 43 -1.28 0.19 13.53
C ASN A 43 -1.03 0.02 12.02
N GLU A 44 -1.28 -1.17 11.49
CA GLU A 44 -1.15 -1.45 10.04
C GLU A 44 -2.24 -0.73 9.25
N VAL A 45 -3.46 -0.68 9.80
CA VAL A 45 -4.57 0.07 9.20
C VAL A 45 -4.23 1.57 9.11
N ASN A 46 -3.61 2.14 10.15
CA ASN A 46 -3.19 3.54 10.15
C ASN A 46 -2.16 3.85 9.06
N ILE A 47 -1.27 2.89 8.75
CA ILE A 47 -0.30 3.04 7.65
C ILE A 47 -1.02 3.10 6.30
N LEU A 48 -2.07 2.29 6.10
CA LEU A 48 -2.84 2.34 4.86
C LEU A 48 -3.58 3.67 4.67
N TYR A 49 -4.12 4.27 5.73
CA TYR A 49 -4.73 5.60 5.64
C TYR A 49 -3.70 6.68 5.26
N GLN A 50 -2.49 6.62 5.81
CA GLN A 50 -1.40 7.53 5.40
C GLN A 50 -1.02 7.33 3.93
N ALA A 51 -0.96 6.07 3.47
CA ALA A 51 -0.68 5.76 2.07
C ALA A 51 -1.79 6.31 1.14
N GLU A 52 -3.06 6.17 1.52
CA GLU A 52 -4.19 6.73 0.77
C GLU A 52 -4.09 8.25 0.64
N GLU A 53 -3.82 8.95 1.73
CA GLU A 53 -3.67 10.40 1.72
C GLU A 53 -2.51 10.86 0.82
N MET A 54 -1.36 10.16 0.90
CA MET A 54 -0.20 10.43 0.04
C MET A 54 -0.52 10.20 -1.44
N LEU A 55 -1.23 9.11 -1.77
CA LEU A 55 -1.66 8.80 -3.15
C LEU A 55 -2.61 9.88 -3.68
N GLN A 56 -3.61 10.29 -2.89
CA GLN A 56 -4.55 11.33 -3.29
C GLN A 56 -3.83 12.65 -3.59
N ARG A 57 -2.91 13.07 -2.72
CA ARG A 57 -2.09 14.27 -2.93
C ARG A 57 -1.25 14.13 -4.21
N TRP A 58 -0.55 13.02 -4.39
CA TRP A 58 0.29 12.79 -5.58
C TRP A 58 -0.52 12.79 -6.88
N LEU A 59 -1.68 12.14 -6.90
CA LEU A 59 -2.58 12.12 -8.07
C LEU A 59 -3.10 13.53 -8.40
N GLN A 60 -3.38 14.35 -7.39
CA GLN A 60 -3.78 15.75 -7.60
C GLN A 60 -2.64 16.57 -8.20
N TYR A 61 -1.39 16.39 -7.75
CA TYR A 61 -0.23 17.06 -8.34
C TYR A 61 -0.05 16.69 -9.81
N ARG A 62 -0.04 15.40 -10.14
CA ARG A 62 0.12 14.95 -11.53
C ARG A 62 -0.96 15.45 -12.47
N ARG A 63 -2.19 15.61 -11.97
CA ARG A 63 -3.31 16.13 -12.77
C ARG A 63 -3.16 17.62 -13.06
N LYS A 64 -2.56 18.39 -12.16
CA LYS A 64 -2.25 19.81 -12.37
C LYS A 64 -1.12 20.01 -13.38
N GLU A 65 -0.05 19.22 -13.29
CA GLU A 65 1.07 19.28 -14.24
C GLU A 65 0.68 18.88 -15.68
N GLY A 66 -0.33 18.01 -15.85
CA GLY A 66 -0.84 17.65 -17.17
C GLY A 66 -1.86 18.63 -17.76
N GLN A 67 -2.23 19.70 -17.04
CA GLN A 67 -3.15 20.75 -17.50
C GLN A 67 -2.44 22.08 -17.82
N GLU A 68 -1.13 22.16 -17.61
CA GLU A 68 -0.26 23.30 -17.97
C GLU A 68 0.49 23.07 -19.28
#